data_AF-A0A482WJ39-F1
#
_entry.id   AF-A0A482WJ39-F1
#
_cell.length_a   1.000
_cell.length_b   1.000
_cell.length_c   1.000
_cell.angle_alpha   90.00
_cell.angle_beta   90.00
_cell.angle_gamma   90.00
#
_symmetry.space_group_name_H-M   'P 1'
#
loop_
_entity.id
_entity.type
_entity.pdbx_description
1 polymer ?
#
loop_
_entity_poly.entity_id
_entity_poly.type
_entity_poly.pdbx_seq_one_letter_code
_entity_poly.pdbx_strand_id
1 'polypeptide(L)'
;MQGVGNDNDGVLVLGATNIPWVLDAAIRRRFEKRIYIPLPEEHARLQMFKLHLGNTSHELNEDDLKTLAHKTEGYSGADISIVVRDALMQPVRKVQMATHFRQVSGPSRTDPNVIVNDLLTPCSPGSPGAIEMTWMDVPGDKLYEPSVTMVNIH
;
A
#
# COMPACT_ATOMS: atom_id res chain seq x y z
N MET A 1 -16.80 33.38 -23.16
CA MET A 1 -16.14 32.07 -23.03
C MET A 1 -17.07 31.09 -22.32
N GLN A 2 -18.09 30.59 -23.00
CA GLN A 2 -18.76 29.37 -22.54
C GLN A 2 -17.71 28.25 -22.51
N GLY A 3 -17.69 27.43 -21.44
CA GLY A 3 -16.74 26.33 -21.31
C GLY A 3 -17.08 25.13 -22.20
N VAL A 4 -18.14 25.25 -22.99
CA VAL A 4 -18.43 24.44 -24.16
C VAL A 4 -18.87 25.41 -25.25
N GLY A 5 -17.93 25.82 -26.10
CA GLY A 5 -18.20 26.69 -27.24
C GLY A 5 -18.54 25.85 -28.48
N ASN A 6 -19.44 26.37 -29.32
CA ASN A 6 -19.85 25.77 -30.60
C ASN A 6 -18.71 25.55 -31.61
N ASP A 7 -17.46 25.93 -31.30
CA ASP A 7 -16.31 25.88 -32.22
C ASP A 7 -15.04 25.29 -31.54
N ASN A 8 -15.18 24.18 -30.80
CA ASN A 8 -14.06 23.52 -30.09
C ASN A 8 -14.16 21.98 -30.18
N ASP A 9 -14.33 21.46 -31.40
CA ASP A 9 -14.58 20.04 -31.71
C ASP A 9 -13.44 19.14 -31.18
N GLY A 10 -13.57 18.68 -29.93
CA GLY A 10 -12.78 17.60 -29.34
C GLY A 10 -11.96 17.91 -28.08
N VAL A 11 -12.00 19.13 -27.52
CA VAL A 11 -11.21 19.44 -26.30
C VAL A 11 -12.07 19.31 -25.04
N LEU A 12 -11.74 18.33 -24.19
CA LEU A 12 -12.32 18.16 -22.86
C LEU A 12 -11.45 18.82 -21.78
N VAL A 13 -12.03 19.75 -21.01
CA VAL A 13 -11.37 20.40 -19.87
C VAL A 13 -11.86 19.79 -18.56
N LEU A 14 -10.93 19.24 -17.77
CA LEU A 14 -11.19 18.70 -16.42
C LEU A 14 -10.52 19.60 -15.37
N GLY A 15 -11.25 19.93 -14.32
CA GLY A 15 -10.75 20.67 -13.17
C GLY A 15 -11.10 19.96 -11.87
N ALA A 16 -10.18 19.96 -10.90
CA ALA A 16 -10.37 19.37 -9.57
C ALA A 16 -10.20 20.46 -8.49
N THR A 17 -11.09 20.45 -7.49
CA THR A 17 -10.99 21.36 -6.33
C THR A 17 -11.64 20.73 -5.11
N ASN A 18 -10.99 20.88 -3.95
CA ASN A 18 -11.56 20.49 -2.65
C ASN A 18 -12.35 21.64 -1.99
N ILE A 19 -12.32 22.85 -2.58
CA ILE A 19 -12.87 24.08 -2.00
C ILE A 19 -13.71 24.84 -3.05
N PRO A 20 -14.81 24.26 -3.57
CA PRO A 20 -15.56 24.83 -4.70
C PRO A 20 -16.21 26.19 -4.40
N TRP A 21 -16.44 26.54 -3.13
CA TRP A 21 -17.06 27.82 -2.75
C TRP A 21 -16.13 29.03 -2.90
N VAL A 22 -14.80 28.82 -2.84
CA VAL A 22 -13.80 29.89 -3.04
C VAL A 22 -13.62 30.24 -4.51
N LEU A 23 -14.00 29.33 -5.42
CA LEU A 23 -13.84 29.54 -6.86
C LEU A 23 -14.69 30.71 -7.36
N ASP A 24 -14.07 31.67 -8.05
CA ASP A 24 -14.75 32.84 -8.59
C ASP A 24 -15.99 32.47 -9.42
N ALA A 25 -17.05 33.28 -9.30
CA ALA A 25 -18.33 33.01 -9.94
C ALA A 25 -18.24 32.99 -11.47
N ALA A 26 -17.34 33.78 -12.09
CA ALA A 26 -17.18 33.80 -13.54
C ALA A 26 -16.54 32.50 -14.05
N ILE A 27 -15.56 31.95 -13.33
CA ILE A 27 -14.95 30.64 -13.65
C ILE A 27 -15.96 29.53 -13.40
N ARG A 28 -16.66 29.56 -12.26
CA ARG A 28 -17.64 28.53 -11.88
C ARG A 28 -18.75 28.38 -12.91
N ARG A 29 -19.17 29.46 -13.56
CA ARG A 29 -20.15 29.46 -14.67
C ARG A 29 -19.62 28.82 -15.96
N ARG A 30 -18.30 28.76 -16.17
CA ARG A 30 -17.71 28.05 -17.33
C ARG A 30 -17.68 26.54 -17.14
N PHE A 31 -17.68 26.04 -15.91
CA PHE A 31 -17.80 24.61 -15.60
C PHE A 31 -19.27 24.23 -15.40
N GLU A 32 -19.94 23.91 -16.51
CA GLU A 32 -21.37 23.58 -16.57
C GLU A 32 -21.69 22.22 -15.94
N LYS A 33 -20.82 21.23 -16.14
CA LYS A 33 -20.93 19.91 -15.50
C LYS A 33 -20.06 19.87 -14.25
N ARG A 34 -20.65 19.43 -13.13
CA ARG A 34 -19.97 19.33 -11.83
C ARG A 34 -20.32 17.97 -11.23
N ILE A 35 -19.29 17.19 -10.92
CA ILE A 35 -19.41 15.87 -10.34
C ILE A 35 -18.85 15.95 -8.92
N TYR A 36 -19.69 15.65 -7.94
CA TYR A 36 -19.23 15.49 -6.57
C TYR A 36 -18.58 14.12 -6.42
N ILE A 37 -17.37 14.08 -5.87
CA ILE A 37 -16.66 12.84 -5.55
C ILE A 37 -16.74 12.65 -4.03
N PRO A 38 -17.60 11.73 -3.54
CA PRO A 38 -17.70 11.44 -2.12
C PRO A 38 -16.48 10.65 -1.62
N LEU A 39 -16.38 10.51 -0.30
CA LEU A 39 -15.48 9.53 0.31
C LEU A 39 -15.89 8.10 -0.11
N PRO A 40 -14.93 7.17 -0.22
CA PRO A 40 -15.21 5.81 -0.63
C PRO A 40 -16.05 5.06 0.41
N GLU A 41 -17.04 4.30 -0.07
CA GLU A 41 -17.79 3.35 0.75
C GLU A 41 -16.94 2.12 1.10
N GLU A 42 -17.42 1.30 2.04
CA GLU A 42 -16.69 0.14 2.55
C GLU A 42 -16.20 -0.80 1.44
N HIS A 43 -17.05 -1.13 0.45
CA HIS A 43 -16.64 -1.98 -0.67
C HIS A 43 -15.53 -1.34 -1.51
N ALA A 44 -15.59 -0.04 -1.75
CA ALA A 44 -14.56 0.69 -2.48
C ALA A 44 -13.24 0.70 -1.69
N ARG A 45 -13.28 0.89 -0.36
CA ARG A 45 -12.10 0.82 0.51
C ARG A 45 -11.46 -0.57 0.48
N LEU A 46 -12.26 -1.64 0.51
CA LEU A 46 -11.76 -3.01 0.34
C LEU A 46 -10.98 -3.18 -0.96
N GLN A 47 -11.52 -2.69 -2.08
CA GLN A 47 -10.82 -2.75 -3.38
C GLN A 47 -9.56 -1.89 -3.37
N MET A 48 -9.56 -0.74 -2.70
CA MET A 48 -8.36 0.11 -2.55
C MET A 48 -7.27 -0.61 -1.76
N PHE A 49 -7.60 -1.32 -0.66
CA PHE A 49 -6.63 -2.14 0.07
C PHE A 49 -6.02 -3.22 -0.81
N LYS A 50 -6.85 -3.97 -1.56
CA LYS A 50 -6.37 -4.98 -2.53
C LYS A 50 -5.45 -4.37 -3.58
N LEU A 51 -5.84 -3.23 -4.14
CA LEU A 51 -5.08 -2.52 -5.16
C LEU A 51 -3.71 -2.04 -4.64
N HIS A 52 -3.67 -1.47 -3.45
CA HIS A 52 -2.46 -0.91 -2.87
C HIS A 52 -1.50 -1.97 -2.32
N LEU A 53 -2.00 -3.13 -1.88
CA LEU A 53 -1.15 -4.28 -1.54
C LEU A 53 -0.49 -4.89 -2.78
N GLY A 54 -1.23 -4.93 -3.90
CA GLY A 54 -0.73 -5.41 -5.19
C GLY A 54 -0.18 -6.83 -5.09
N ASN A 55 1.03 -7.04 -5.65
CA ASN A 55 1.72 -8.32 -5.64
C ASN A 55 2.71 -8.48 -4.48
N THR A 56 2.68 -7.59 -3.49
CA THR A 56 3.61 -7.67 -2.36
C THR A 56 3.27 -8.89 -1.51
N SER A 57 4.27 -9.61 -0.99
CA SER A 57 4.03 -10.75 -0.11
C SER A 57 3.35 -10.30 1.19
N HIS A 58 2.15 -10.83 1.44
CA HIS A 58 1.37 -10.56 2.63
C HIS A 58 0.60 -11.81 3.07
N GLU A 59 0.29 -11.88 4.36
CA GLU A 59 -0.47 -12.99 4.96
C GLU A 59 -1.94 -12.64 5.22
N LEU A 60 -2.43 -11.54 4.63
CA LEU A 60 -3.81 -11.07 4.83
C LEU A 60 -4.77 -11.92 4.01
N ASN A 61 -5.81 -12.42 4.67
CA ASN A 61 -6.92 -13.09 3.99
C ASN A 61 -8.03 -12.08 3.61
N GLU A 62 -9.06 -12.54 2.89
CA GLU A 62 -10.16 -11.65 2.50
C GLU A 62 -10.94 -11.06 3.69
N ASP A 63 -11.06 -11.78 4.79
CA ASP A 63 -11.79 -11.31 5.97
C ASP A 63 -10.99 -10.27 6.76
N ASP A 64 -9.65 -10.32 6.73
CA ASP A 64 -8.78 -9.26 7.23
C ASP A 64 -9.00 -7.98 6.43
N LEU A 65 -9.06 -8.08 5.10
CA LEU A 65 -9.30 -6.92 4.23
C LEU A 65 -10.70 -6.32 4.41
N LYS A 66 -11.72 -7.15 4.64
CA LYS A 66 -13.06 -6.68 5.03
C LYS A 66 -13.02 -5.96 6.38
N THR A 67 -12.31 -6.51 7.34
CA THR A 67 -12.14 -5.90 8.67
C THR A 67 -11.45 -4.53 8.56
N LEU A 68 -10.42 -4.41 7.73
CA LEU A 68 -9.74 -3.14 7.45
C LEU A 68 -10.67 -2.13 6.77
N ALA A 69 -11.43 -2.56 5.77
CA ALA A 69 -12.39 -1.70 5.08
C ALA A 69 -13.47 -1.17 6.04
N HIS A 70 -13.96 -2.03 6.95
CA HIS A 70 -14.92 -1.65 7.96
C HIS A 70 -14.35 -0.64 8.97
N LYS A 71 -13.12 -0.86 9.46
CA LYS A 71 -12.45 0.03 10.43
C LYS A 71 -12.05 1.40 9.88
N THR A 72 -11.92 1.53 8.56
CA THR A 72 -11.46 2.76 7.90
C THR A 72 -12.61 3.64 7.39
N GLU A 73 -13.75 3.63 8.10
CA GLU A 73 -14.85 4.55 7.79
C GLU A 73 -14.38 6.01 7.81
N GLY A 74 -14.76 6.76 6.77
CA GLY A 74 -14.37 8.17 6.61
C GLY A 74 -12.98 8.40 6.01
N TYR A 75 -12.20 7.35 5.74
CA TYR A 75 -10.88 7.49 5.12
C TYR A 75 -11.02 7.80 3.63
N SER A 76 -10.18 8.70 3.13
CA SER A 76 -10.03 8.93 1.70
C SER A 76 -9.13 7.86 1.06
N GLY A 77 -9.13 7.79 -0.27
CA GLY A 77 -8.19 6.91 -0.97
C GLY A 77 -6.71 7.24 -0.70
N ALA A 78 -6.40 8.51 -0.43
CA ALA A 78 -5.05 8.93 -0.05
C ALA A 78 -4.67 8.38 1.34
N ASP A 79 -5.57 8.43 2.30
CA ASP A 79 -5.35 7.91 3.66
C ASP A 79 -5.08 6.40 3.62
N ILE A 80 -5.89 5.65 2.88
CA ILE A 80 -5.70 4.20 2.68
C ILE A 80 -4.34 3.91 2.03
N SER A 81 -3.96 4.68 1.00
CA SER A 81 -2.65 4.51 0.36
C SER A 81 -1.50 4.74 1.33
N ILE A 82 -1.63 5.70 2.25
CA ILE A 82 -0.60 6.00 3.26
C ILE A 82 -0.50 4.85 4.27
N VAL A 83 -1.64 4.38 4.78
CA VAL A 83 -1.70 3.25 5.72
C VAL A 83 -1.06 2.01 5.13
N VAL A 84 -1.43 1.63 3.90
CA VAL A 84 -0.83 0.46 3.24
C VAL A 84 0.67 0.68 3.01
N ARG A 85 1.09 1.86 2.56
CA ARG A 85 2.51 2.16 2.35
C ARG A 85 3.32 2.04 3.66
N ASP A 86 2.80 2.52 4.78
CA ASP A 86 3.49 2.37 6.06
C ASP A 86 3.59 0.90 6.48
N ALA A 87 2.52 0.12 6.30
CA ALA A 87 2.51 -1.31 6.56
C ALA A 87 3.53 -2.07 5.70
N LEU A 88 3.65 -1.73 4.41
CA LEU A 88 4.65 -2.31 3.50
C LEU A 88 6.09 -1.98 3.92
N MET A 89 6.32 -0.91 4.69
CA MET A 89 7.64 -0.57 5.23
C MET A 89 7.98 -1.31 6.52
N GLN A 90 7.02 -1.98 7.17
CA GLN A 90 7.27 -2.70 8.43
C GLN A 90 8.28 -3.85 8.28
N PRO A 91 8.25 -4.68 7.22
CA PRO A 91 9.30 -5.67 6.99
C PRO A 91 10.69 -5.09 6.87
N VAL A 92 10.82 -3.97 6.15
CA VAL A 92 12.10 -3.27 5.96
C VAL A 92 12.63 -2.76 7.31
N ARG A 93 11.77 -2.13 8.11
CA ARG A 93 12.12 -1.66 9.46
C ARG A 93 12.56 -2.82 10.36
N LYS A 94 11.84 -3.96 10.32
CA LYS A 94 12.20 -5.16 11.07
C LYS A 94 13.57 -5.70 10.69
N VAL A 95 13.88 -5.79 9.39
CA VAL A 95 15.19 -6.25 8.91
C VAL A 95 16.30 -5.29 9.35
N GLN A 96 16.09 -3.97 9.20
CA GLN A 96 17.10 -2.97 9.56
C GLN A 96 17.41 -2.93 11.05
N MET A 97 16.40 -3.14 11.90
CA MET A 97 16.52 -3.12 13.36
C MET A 97 16.86 -4.50 13.96
N ALA A 98 16.93 -5.55 13.14
CA ALA A 98 17.22 -6.90 13.62
C ALA A 98 18.67 -7.03 14.09
N THR A 99 18.83 -7.62 15.26
CA THR A 99 20.13 -8.00 15.82
C THR A 99 20.46 -9.47 15.63
N HIS A 100 19.45 -10.28 15.29
CA HIS A 100 19.58 -11.71 15.12
C HIS A 100 18.81 -12.17 13.89
N PHE A 101 19.39 -13.13 13.18
CA PHE A 101 18.79 -13.79 12.03
C PHE A 101 18.81 -15.30 12.23
N ARG A 102 17.88 -16.00 11.59
CA ARG A 102 17.82 -17.45 11.61
C ARG A 102 17.71 -17.98 10.18
N GLN A 103 18.35 -19.13 9.94
CA GLN A 103 18.22 -19.84 8.69
C GLN A 103 16.85 -20.48 8.53
N VAL A 104 16.24 -20.29 7.37
CA VAL A 104 14.92 -20.81 7.01
C VAL A 104 14.94 -21.35 5.59
N SER A 105 14.04 -22.30 5.34
CA SER A 105 13.76 -22.80 4.00
C SER A 105 12.69 -21.93 3.34
N GLY A 106 12.90 -21.54 2.09
CA GLY A 106 11.94 -20.75 1.32
C GLY A 106 12.20 -20.79 -0.18
N PRO A 107 11.31 -20.20 -0.98
CA PRO A 107 11.47 -20.14 -2.43
C PRO A 107 12.69 -19.31 -2.82
N SER A 108 13.40 -19.73 -3.87
CA SER A 108 14.51 -18.96 -4.43
C SER A 108 14.00 -17.64 -5.02
N ARG A 109 14.80 -16.57 -4.89
CA ARG A 109 14.52 -15.28 -5.54
C ARG A 109 14.56 -15.35 -7.06
N THR A 110 15.29 -16.32 -7.63
CA THR A 110 15.43 -16.48 -9.09
C THR A 110 14.37 -17.39 -9.71
N ASP A 111 13.90 -18.39 -8.97
CA ASP A 111 12.88 -19.34 -9.41
C ASP A 111 12.01 -19.77 -8.21
N PRO A 112 10.75 -19.31 -8.14
CA PRO A 112 9.84 -19.65 -7.05
C PRO A 112 9.56 -21.15 -6.88
N ASN A 113 9.81 -21.98 -7.91
CA ASN A 113 9.60 -23.43 -7.83
C ASN A 113 10.75 -24.16 -7.12
N VAL A 114 11.88 -23.50 -6.92
CA VAL A 114 13.06 -24.08 -6.26
C VAL A 114 13.10 -23.63 -4.80
N ILE A 115 13.09 -24.58 -3.87
CA ILE A 115 13.22 -24.31 -2.45
C ILE A 115 14.71 -24.32 -2.07
N VAL A 116 15.16 -23.25 -1.42
CA VAL A 116 16.51 -23.10 -0.89
C VAL A 116 16.45 -23.13 0.64
N ASN A 117 17.43 -23.74 1.29
CA ASN A 117 17.44 -23.98 2.74
C ASN A 117 18.37 -23.05 3.53
N ASP A 118 18.96 -22.05 2.87
CA ASP A 118 19.99 -21.18 3.44
C ASP A 118 19.58 -19.70 3.47
N LEU A 119 18.27 -19.42 3.43
CA LEU A 119 17.75 -18.07 3.51
C LEU A 119 17.78 -17.57 4.96
N LEU A 120 17.97 -16.28 5.17
CA LEU A 120 18.07 -15.64 6.47
C LEU A 120 16.91 -14.69 6.70
N THR A 121 16.18 -14.91 7.79
CA THR A 121 15.06 -14.05 8.19
C THR A 121 15.30 -13.48 9.60
N PRO A 122 14.91 -12.23 9.89
CA PRO A 122 15.10 -11.64 11.21
C PRO A 122 14.30 -12.39 12.28
N CYS A 123 14.92 -12.62 13.44
CA CYS A 123 14.31 -13.35 14.56
C CYS A 123 14.65 -12.72 15.92
N SER A 124 13.94 -13.15 16.97
CA SER A 124 14.25 -12.72 18.33
C SER A 124 15.52 -13.39 18.86
N PRO A 125 16.31 -12.74 19.74
CA PRO A 125 17.58 -13.28 20.25
C PRO A 125 17.46 -14.66 20.93
N GLY A 126 16.33 -14.94 21.59
CA GLY A 126 16.09 -16.21 22.28
C GLY A 126 15.53 -17.33 21.39
N SER A 127 15.41 -17.12 20.08
CA SER A 127 14.85 -18.13 19.17
C SER A 127 15.86 -19.25 18.89
N PRO A 128 15.43 -20.52 18.80
CA PRO A 128 16.32 -21.61 18.41
C PRO A 128 16.94 -21.35 17.04
N GLY A 129 18.27 -21.45 16.94
CA GLY A 129 19.02 -21.16 15.72
C GLY A 129 19.17 -19.67 15.40
N ALA A 130 18.93 -18.78 16.36
CA ALA A 130 19.26 -17.37 16.24
C ALA A 130 20.78 -17.18 16.18
N ILE A 131 21.23 -16.48 15.16
CA ILE A 131 22.62 -16.09 14.95
C ILE A 131 22.68 -14.58 15.09
N GLU A 132 23.55 -14.11 15.99
CA GLU A 132 23.79 -12.68 16.17
C GLU A 132 24.50 -12.11 14.94
N MET A 133 23.78 -11.30 14.16
CA MET A 133 24.30 -10.61 12.98
C MET A 133 23.35 -9.48 12.60
N THR A 134 23.87 -8.49 11.85
CA THR A 134 23.08 -7.38 11.35
C THR A 134 22.68 -7.60 9.90
N TRP A 135 21.73 -6.82 9.39
CA TRP A 135 21.35 -6.90 7.97
C TRP A 135 22.51 -6.60 7.01
N MET A 136 23.57 -5.90 7.45
CA MET A 136 24.76 -5.63 6.64
C MET A 136 25.58 -6.89 6.36
N ASP A 137 25.46 -7.90 7.23
CA ASP A 137 26.17 -9.18 7.12
C ASP A 137 25.39 -10.19 6.26
N VAL A 138 24.13 -9.90 5.93
CA VAL A 138 23.24 -10.79 5.17
C VAL A 138 23.44 -10.57 3.66
N PRO A 139 23.79 -11.61 2.89
CA PRO A 139 23.86 -11.51 1.44
C PRO A 139 22.50 -11.14 0.82
N GLY A 140 22.51 -10.26 -0.19
CA GLY A 140 21.27 -9.74 -0.79
C GLY A 140 20.39 -10.81 -1.46
N ASP A 141 20.97 -11.93 -1.89
CA ASP A 141 20.25 -13.08 -2.45
C ASP A 141 19.70 -14.05 -1.38
N LYS A 142 20.20 -13.95 -0.14
CA LYS A 142 19.82 -14.81 1.00
C LYS A 142 18.82 -14.16 1.95
N LEU A 143 18.58 -12.86 1.84
CA LEU A 143 17.60 -12.19 2.68
C LEU A 143 16.18 -12.71 2.38
N TYR A 144 15.50 -13.18 3.41
CA TYR A 144 14.08 -13.55 3.38
C TYR A 144 13.29 -12.60 4.26
N GLU A 145 12.68 -11.62 3.60
CA GLU A 145 11.87 -10.60 4.24
C GLU A 145 10.62 -11.21 4.93
N PRO A 146 10.25 -10.73 6.13
CA PRO A 146 9.00 -11.14 6.73
C PRO A 146 7.82 -10.59 5.93
N SER A 147 6.78 -11.39 5.76
CA SER A 147 5.54 -10.96 5.11
C SER A 147 4.82 -9.88 5.92
N VAL A 148 4.05 -9.03 5.24
CA VAL A 148 3.17 -8.06 5.89
C VAL A 148 1.98 -8.78 6.50
N THR A 149 1.72 -8.55 7.79
CA THR A 149 0.61 -9.15 8.52
C THR A 149 -0.39 -8.09 9.00
N MET A 150 -1.54 -8.52 9.51
CA MET A 150 -2.59 -7.59 9.97
C MET A 150 -2.12 -6.67 11.10
N VAL A 151 -1.15 -7.11 11.92
CA VAL A 151 -0.54 -6.28 12.98
C VAL A 151 0.28 -5.13 12.39
N ASN A 152 0.67 -5.20 11.13
CA ASN A 152 1.41 -4.12 10.48
C ASN A 152 0.51 -3.00 9.94
N ILE A 153 -0.81 -3.21 9.91
CA ILE A 153 -1.79 -2.25 9.42
C ILE A 153 -2.57 -1.72 10.64
N HIS A 154 -2.17 -0.53 11.10
CA HIS A 154 -2.79 0.20 12.21
C HIS A 154 -3.51 1.45 11.74
#